data_AF-A0A060BXL3-F1
#
_entry.id   AF-A0A060BXL3-F1
#
_cell.length_a   1.000
_cell.length_b   1.000
_cell.length_c   1.000
_cell.angle_alpha   90.00
_cell.angle_beta   90.00
_cell.angle_gamma   90.00
#
_symmetry.space_group_name_H-M   'P 1'
#
loop_
_entity.id
_entity.type
_entity.pdbx_description
1 polymer ?
#
loop_
_entity_poly.entity_id
_entity_poly.type
_entity_poly.pdbx_seq_one_letter_code
_entity_poly.pdbx_strand_id
1 'polypeptide(L)' 'MKLAMVGGGGFRTPLVYSALLKDHAPGRVTDVALVDSDESRLRSMQRILADQAVGVADAPRVSVHTDLAEGL' A
#
# COMPACT_ATOMS: atom_id res chain seq x y z
N MET A 1 -11.31 -2.06 -5.64
CA MET A 1 -11.28 -3.08 -4.56
C MET A 1 -10.24 -2.66 -3.51
N LYS A 2 -10.44 -2.96 -2.22
CA LYS A 2 -9.48 -2.64 -1.15
C LYS A 2 -8.65 -3.87 -0.77
N LEU A 3 -7.33 -3.70 -0.62
CA LEU A 3 -6.41 -4.72 -0.11
C LEU A 3 -5.82 -4.25 1.22
N ALA A 4 -6.00 -5.03 2.29
CA ALA A 4 -5.31 -4.80 3.56
C ALA A 4 -4.03 -5.67 3.62
N MET A 5 -2.90 -5.04 3.95
CA MET A 5 -1.59 -5.66 4.08
C MET A 5 -1.12 -5.60 5.53
N VAL A 6 -1.24 -6.71 6.25
CA VAL A 6 -0.75 -6.84 7.64
C VAL A 6 0.76 -7.08 7.64
N GLY A 7 1.48 -6.33 8.46
CA GLY A 7 2.93 -6.18 8.36
C GLY A 7 3.36 -5.22 7.24
N GLY A 8 2.54 -4.21 6.94
CA GLY A 8 2.69 -3.32 5.79
C GLY A 8 3.99 -2.50 5.76
N GLY A 9 4.66 -2.30 6.91
CA GLY A 9 6.01 -1.73 6.97
C GLY A 9 7.13 -2.70 6.54
N GLY A 10 6.79 -3.89 6.05
CA GLY A 10 7.73 -4.95 5.69
C GLY A 10 8.44 -4.72 4.35
N PHE A 11 9.64 -5.31 4.21
CA PHE A 11 10.46 -5.21 3.01
C PHE A 11 9.78 -5.69 1.70
N ARG A 12 8.77 -6.57 1.80
CA ARG A 12 8.05 -7.11 0.63
C ARG A 12 6.95 -6.17 0.11
N THR A 13 6.57 -5.15 0.87
CA THR A 13 5.49 -4.24 0.48
C THR A 13 5.72 -3.53 -0.86
N PRO A 14 6.91 -2.98 -1.16
CA PRO A 14 7.17 -2.34 -2.45
C PRO A 14 7.07 -3.29 -3.64
N LEU A 15 7.39 -4.58 -3.44
CA LEU A 15 7.26 -5.59 -4.49
C LEU A 15 5.79 -5.84 -4.82
N VAL A 16 4.95 -6.05 -3.80
CA VAL A 16 3.50 -6.24 -3.98
C VAL A 16 2.88 -4.99 -4.63
N TYR A 17 3.18 -3.81 -4.12
CA TYR A 17 2.65 -2.56 -4.65
C TYR A 17 3.05 -2.34 -6.13
N SER A 18 4.29 -2.67 -6.50
CA SER A 18 4.73 -2.59 -7.90
C SER A 18 3.96 -3.50 -8.86
N ALA A 19 3.42 -4.63 -8.39
CA ALA A 19 2.56 -5.49 -9.18
C ALA A 19 1.17 -4.86 -9.35
N LEU A 20 0.63 -4.23 -8.29
CA LEU A 20 -0.65 -3.53 -8.34
C LEU A 20 -0.61 -2.31 -9.27
N LEU A 21 0.51 -1.57 -9.31
CA LEU A 21 0.69 -0.44 -10.23
C LEU A 21 0.63 -0.84 -11.72
N LYS A 22 0.89 -2.12 -12.03
CA LYS A 22 0.86 -2.65 -13.41
C LYS A 22 -0.48 -3.31 -13.75
N ASP A 23 -1.36 -3.48 -12.76
CA ASP A 23 -2.66 -4.09 -12.96
C ASP A 23 -3.70 -3.03 -13.37
N HIS A 24 -4.13 -3.11 -14.62
CA HIS A 24 -5.20 -2.24 -15.16
C HIS A 24 -6.47 -3.03 -15.51
N ALA A 25 -6.58 -4.28 -15.08
CA ALA A 25 -7.73 -5.11 -15.40
C ALA A 25 -9.01 -4.64 -14.68
N PRO A 26 -10.20 -4.96 -15.22
CA PRO A 26 -11.46 -4.77 -14.51
C PRO A 26 -11.44 -5.46 -13.14
N GLY A 27 -11.88 -4.76 -12.10
CA GLY A 27 -11.90 -5.31 -10.73
C GLY A 27 -10.60 -5.15 -9.95
N ARG A 28 -9.58 -4.45 -10.50
CA ARG A 28 -8.30 -4.19 -9.82
C ARG A 28 -8.42 -3.60 -8.41
N VAL A 29 -7.33 -3.73 -7.67
CA VAL A 29 -7.15 -3.04 -6.39
C VAL A 29 -6.99 -1.53 -6.65
N THR A 30 -7.77 -0.73 -5.94
CA THR A 30 -7.78 0.75 -6.03
C THR A 30 -7.34 1.40 -4.72
N ASP A 31 -7.32 0.63 -3.64
CA ASP A 31 -7.04 1.10 -2.30
C ASP A 31 -6.21 0.04 -1.57
N VAL A 32 -5.12 0.47 -0.93
CA VAL A 32 -4.21 -0.37 -0.14
C VAL A 32 -4.14 0.20 1.28
N ALA A 33 -4.43 -0.63 2.27
CA ALA A 33 -4.24 -0.30 3.68
C ALA A 33 -3.01 -1.04 4.21
N LEU A 34 -2.00 -0.30 4.66
CA LEU A 34 -0.83 -0.86 5.34
C LEU A 34 -1.09 -0.89 6.84
N VAL A 35 -1.07 -2.08 7.42
CA VAL A 35 -1.25 -2.27 8.87
C VAL A 35 0.06 -2.74 9.47
N ASP A 36 0.61 -1.99 10.43
CA ASP A 36 1.84 -2.35 11.15
C ASP A 36 1.89 -1.59 12.48
N SER A 37 2.38 -2.24 13.54
CA SER A 37 2.45 -1.60 14.88
C SER A 37 3.54 -0.54 14.98
N ASP A 38 4.52 -0.53 14.06
CA ASP A 38 5.64 0.42 14.06
C ASP A 38 5.37 1.57 13.07
N GLU A 39 4.99 2.71 13.63
CA GLU A 39 4.68 3.93 12.87
C GLU A 39 5.89 4.44 12.06
N SER A 40 7.12 4.22 12.54
CA SER A 40 8.33 4.66 11.83
C SER A 40 8.56 3.86 10.54
N ARG A 41 8.25 2.56 10.58
CA ARG A 41 8.27 1.68 9.40
C ARG A 41 7.16 2.04 8.43
N LEU A 42 5.96 2.35 8.91
CA LEU A 42 4.86 2.84 8.06
C LEU A 42 5.20 4.16 7.36
N ARG A 43 5.79 5.13 8.08
CA ARG A 43 6.22 6.41 7.49
C ARG A 43 7.27 6.21 6.40
N SER A 44 8.25 5.33 6.66
CA SER A 44 9.27 4.97 5.66
C SER A 44 8.62 4.34 4.42
N MET A 45 7.69 3.40 4.63
CA MET A 45 7.01 2.71 3.54
C MET A 45 6.15 3.65 2.69
N GLN A 46 5.40 4.57 3.32
CA GLN A 46 4.61 5.57 2.59
C GLN A 46 5.44 6.36 1.59
N ARG A 47 6.65 6.81 1.97
CA ARG A 47 7.55 7.55 1.09
C ARG A 47 7.98 6.70 -0.10
N ILE A 48 8.39 5.46 0.16
CA ILE A 48 8.81 4.51 -0.88
C ILE A 48 7.66 4.27 -1.88
N LEU A 49 6.44 4.03 -1.39
CA LEU A 49 5.29 3.76 -2.27
C LEU A 49 4.83 5.01 -3.03
N ALA A 50 4.94 6.20 -2.42
CA ALA A 50 4.66 7.46 -3.09
C ALA A 50 5.63 7.69 -4.26
N ASP A 51 6.93 7.44 -4.05
CA ASP A 51 7.93 7.53 -5.11
C ASP A 51 7.68 6.50 -6.23
N GLN A 52 7.27 5.27 -5.89
CA GLN A 52 6.90 4.25 -6.89
C GLN A 52 5.66 4.64 -7.72
N ALA A 53 4.74 5.40 -7.15
CA ALA A 53 3.50 5.80 -7.82
C ALA A 53 3.66 7.01 -8.75
N VAL A 54 4.81 7.69 -8.75
CA VAL A 54 5.05 8.86 -9.59
C VAL A 54 4.82 8.52 -11.07
N GLY A 55 3.96 9.28 -11.74
CA GLY A 55 3.64 9.11 -13.15
C GLY A 55 2.65 7.98 -13.47
N VAL A 56 2.17 7.24 -12.47
CA VAL A 56 1.13 6.21 -12.65
C VAL A 56 -0.24 6.84 -12.38
N ALA A 57 -1.00 7.11 -13.46
CA ALA A 57 -2.24 7.89 -13.40
C ALA A 57 -3.33 7.28 -12.51
N ASP A 58 -3.35 5.96 -12.38
CA ASP A 58 -4.40 5.20 -11.69
C ASP A 58 -3.85 4.34 -10.54
N ALA A 59 -2.73 4.76 -9.94
CA ALA A 59 -2.11 4.11 -8.80
C ALA A 59 -3.10 3.89 -7.64
N PRO A 60 -3.06 2.74 -6.95
CA PRO A 60 -3.90 2.51 -5.79
C PRO A 60 -3.63 3.54 -4.67
N ARG A 61 -4.68 4.05 -4.03
CA ARG A 61 -4.52 4.94 -2.88
C ARG A 61 -3.95 4.18 -1.68
N VAL A 62 -2.94 4.72 -1.02
CA VAL A 62 -2.33 4.10 0.17
C VAL A 62 -2.82 4.80 1.43
N SER A 63 -3.30 4.01 2.39
CA SER A 63 -3.59 4.43 3.77
C SER A 63 -2.74 3.62 4.74
N VAL A 64 -2.47 4.17 5.93
CA VAL A 64 -1.70 3.47 6.97
C VAL A 64 -2.45 3.45 8.28
N HIS A 65 -2.30 2.35 9.01
CA HIS A 65 -3.02 2.10 10.26
C HIS A 65 -2.09 1.35 11.21
N THR A 66 -2.05 1.79 12.48
CA THR A 66 -1.35 1.06 13.55
C THR A 66 -2.26 0.06 14.25
N ASP A 67 -3.57 0.16 14.03
CA ASP A 67 -4.58 -0.79 14.44
C ASP A 67 -5.12 -1.60 13.25
N LEU A 68 -5.39 -2.88 13.47
CA LEU A 68 -5.87 -3.77 12.41
C LEU A 68 -7.32 -3.48 12.02
N ALA A 69 -8.20 -3.18 12.99
CA ALA A 69 -9.61 -2.95 12.70
C ALA A 69 -9.83 -1.68 11.90
N GLU A 70 -8.99 -0.65 12.12
CA GLU A 70 -8.99 0.58 11.29
C GLU A 70 -8.56 0.32 9.84
N GLY A 71 -7.67 -0.66 9.64
CA GLY A 71 -7.12 -1.01 8.33
C GLY A 71 -8.00 -1.92 7.45
N LEU A 72 -8.94 -2.66 8.03
CA LEU A 72 -9.88 -3.55 7.31
C LEU A 72 -10.98 -2.74 6.63
#